data_AF-A0A8T6UQ19-F1
#
_entry.id   AF-A0A8T6UQ19-F1
#
_cell.length_a   1.000
_cell.length_b   1.000
_cell.length_c   1.000
_cell.angle_alpha   90.00
_cell.angle_beta   90.00
_cell.angle_gamma   90.00
#
_symmetry.space_group_name_H-M   'P 1'
#
loop_
_entity.id
_entity.type
_entity.pdbx_description
1 polymer ?
#
loop_
_entity_poly.entity_id
_entity_poly.type
_entity_poly.pdbx_seq_one_letter_code
_entity_poly.pdbx_strand_id
1 'polypeptide(L)' 'MRVKLLTYTPDPERLCAAAAKTSYRSGGATGILQKLSIEDARKTLRRVLGYGHRSVIEHASFTFS' A
#
# COMPACT_ATOMS: atom_id res chain seq x y z
N MET A 1 24.57 -6.67 16.42
CA MET A 1 23.70 -5.48 16.19
C MET A 1 22.26 -5.92 16.42
N ARG A 2 21.46 -5.18 17.20
CA ARG A 2 20.05 -5.53 17.50
C ARG A 2 19.15 -4.57 16.73
N VAL A 3 18.30 -5.09 15.85
CA VAL A 3 17.35 -4.29 15.06
C VAL A 3 15.95 -4.45 15.65
N LYS A 4 15.27 -3.34 15.92
CA LYS A 4 13.89 -3.32 16.44
C LYS A 4 13.02 -2.38 15.62
N LEU A 5 11.87 -2.86 15.16
CA LEU A 5 10.83 -2.02 14.59
C LEU A 5 10.25 -1.12 15.69
N LEU A 6 10.38 0.19 15.50
CA LEU A 6 9.89 1.21 16.44
C LEU A 6 8.48 1.67 16.10
N THR A 7 8.22 1.93 14.81
CA THR A 7 6.92 2.39 14.32
C THR A 7 6.75 2.08 12.84
N TYR A 8 5.51 2.05 12.37
CA TYR A 8 5.15 1.76 10.98
C TYR A 8 3.81 2.40 10.62
N THR A 9 3.58 2.61 9.32
CA THR A 9 2.28 3.03 8.77
C THR A 9 1.23 1.92 8.98
N PRO A 10 0.09 2.19 9.66
CA PRO A 10 -0.98 1.20 9.81
C PRO A 10 -1.53 0.70 8.48
N ASP A 11 -1.87 -0.58 8.40
CA ASP A 11 -2.41 -1.24 7.19
C ASP A 11 -1.66 -0.87 5.87
N PRO A 12 -0.32 -1.02 5.83
CA PRO A 12 0.50 -0.44 4.75
C PRO A 12 0.14 -1.02 3.38
N GLU A 13 -0.23 -2.30 3.32
CA GLU A 13 -0.65 -2.96 2.07
C GLU A 13 -1.93 -2.32 1.50
N ARG A 14 -2.91 -2.01 2.35
CA ARG A 14 -4.16 -1.37 1.93
C ARG A 14 -3.92 0.05 1.44
N LEU A 15 -3.11 0.81 2.16
CA LEU A 15 -2.75 2.17 1.77
C LEU A 15 -2.07 2.20 0.40
N CYS A 16 -1.04 1.39 0.21
CA CYS A 16 -0.30 1.33 -1.05
C CYS A 16 -1.19 0.83 -2.21
N ALA A 17 -2.04 -0.16 -1.96
CA ALA A 17 -2.98 -0.65 -2.95
C ALA A 17 -4.08 0.37 -3.30
N ALA A 18 -4.52 1.18 -2.34
CA ALA A 18 -5.43 2.29 -2.60
C ALA A 18 -4.77 3.36 -3.47
N ALA A 19 -3.52 3.75 -3.18
CA ALA A 19 -2.72 4.66 -4.00
C ALA A 19 -2.57 4.15 -5.44
N ALA A 20 -2.30 2.85 -5.60
CA ALA A 20 -2.29 2.20 -6.92
C ALA A 20 -3.64 2.30 -7.62
N LYS A 21 -4.75 1.98 -6.93
CA LYS A 21 -6.09 2.02 -7.54
C LYS A 21 -6.51 3.42 -7.95
N THR A 22 -6.13 4.45 -7.21
CA THR A 22 -6.44 5.85 -7.53
C THR A 22 -5.71 6.36 -8.77
N SER A 23 -4.59 5.75 -9.18
CA SER A 23 -3.84 6.20 -10.36
C SER A 23 -4.48 5.79 -11.69
N TYR A 24 -5.41 4.83 -11.70
CA TYR A 24 -6.05 4.32 -12.93
C TYR A 24 -7.56 4.10 -12.83
N ARG A 25 -8.21 4.38 -11.68
CA ARG A 25 -9.67 4.30 -11.53
C ARG A 25 -10.24 5.65 -11.12
N SER A 26 -11.36 6.01 -11.74
CA SER A 26 -12.23 7.08 -11.26
C SER A 26 -12.89 6.67 -9.94
N GLY A 27 -12.66 7.45 -8.88
CA GLY A 27 -13.21 7.21 -7.56
C GLY A 27 -12.41 7.93 -6.48
N GLY A 28 -13.08 8.43 -5.44
CA GLY A 28 -12.41 9.08 -4.32
C GLY A 28 -11.53 8.10 -3.54
N ALA A 29 -10.30 8.51 -3.21
CA ALA A 29 -9.31 7.71 -2.50
C ALA A 29 -9.87 7.06 -1.21
N THR A 30 -10.65 7.83 -0.44
CA THR A 30 -11.29 7.39 0.80
C THR A 30 -12.26 6.22 0.57
N GLY A 31 -13.08 6.29 -0.48
CA GLY A 31 -14.06 5.24 -0.78
C GLY A 31 -13.40 3.95 -1.30
N ILE A 32 -12.29 4.09 -2.04
CA ILE A 32 -11.47 2.96 -2.47
C ILE A 32 -10.85 2.27 -1.26
N LEU A 33 -10.26 3.03 -0.34
CA LEU A 33 -9.59 2.50 0.85
C LEU A 33 -10.57 1.74 1.76
N GLN A 34 -11.75 2.30 2.04
CA GLN A 34 -12.76 1.68 2.91
C GLN A 34 -13.27 0.32 2.39
N LYS A 35 -13.36 0.16 1.07
CA LYS A 35 -13.88 -1.07 0.44
C LYS A 35 -12.81 -2.11 0.16
N LEU A 36 -11.54 -1.80 0.43
CA LEU A 36 -10.43 -2.66 0.05
C LEU A 36 -10.19 -3.75 1.10
N SER A 37 -10.44 -5.00 0.74
CA SER A 37 -10.01 -6.14 1.56
C SER A 37 -8.48 -6.28 1.53
N ILE A 38 -7.94 -6.96 2.54
CA ILE A 38 -6.50 -7.23 2.58
C ILE A 38 -6.07 -8.19 1.45
N GLU A 39 -6.90 -9.18 1.07
CA GLU A 39 -6.59 -10.04 -0.07
C GLU A 39 -6.54 -9.26 -1.38
N ASP A 40 -7.49 -8.34 -1.59
CA ASP A 40 -7.53 -7.50 -2.78
C ASP A 40 -6.37 -6.52 -2.83
N ALA A 41 -5.97 -5.97 -1.68
CA ALA A 41 -4.81 -5.11 -1.56
C ALA A 41 -3.54 -5.87 -2.02
N ARG A 42 -3.32 -7.07 -1.47
CA ARG A 42 -2.19 -7.93 -1.84
C ARG A 42 -2.21 -8.33 -3.32
N LYS A 43 -3.37 -8.69 -3.85
CA LYS A 43 -3.54 -9.03 -5.29
C LYS A 43 -3.21 -7.83 -6.17
N THR A 44 -3.66 -6.64 -5.78
CA THR A 44 -3.35 -5.39 -6.48
C THR A 44 -1.86 -5.11 -6.46
N LEU A 45 -1.22 -5.16 -5.28
CA LEU A 45 0.21 -4.91 -5.14
C LEU A 45 1.06 -5.87 -5.96
N ARG A 46 0.79 -7.18 -5.91
CA ARG A 46 1.48 -8.17 -6.74
C ARG A 46 1.39 -7.84 -8.23
N ARG A 47 0.20 -7.45 -8.70
CA ARG A 47 -0.01 -7.09 -10.10
C ARG A 47 0.78 -5.84 -10.47
N VAL A 48 0.67 -4.75 -9.70
CA VAL A 48 1.25 -3.45 -10.07
C VAL A 48 2.77 -3.42 -9.94
N LEU A 49 3.31 -4.10 -8.92
CA LEU A 49 4.75 -4.28 -8.79
C LEU A 49 5.31 -5.17 -9.91
N GLY A 50 4.53 -6.14 -10.40
CA GLY A 50 4.92 -7.03 -11.50
C GLY A 50 5.22 -6.31 -12.82
N TYR A 51 4.60 -5.15 -13.07
CA TYR A 51 4.90 -4.32 -14.25
C TYR A 51 5.67 -3.02 -13.90
N GLY A 52 6.25 -2.93 -12.70
CA GLY A 52 7.20 -1.87 -12.35
C GLY A 52 6.60 -0.60 -11.75
N HIS A 53 5.31 -0.57 -11.41
CA HIS A 53 4.69 0.58 -10.74
C HIS A 53 5.07 0.62 -9.25
N ARG A 54 6.32 0.97 -8.96
CA ARG A 54 6.92 0.92 -7.62
C ARG A 54 6.63 2.15 -6.76
N SER A 55 6.26 3.28 -7.35
CA SER A 55 5.96 4.49 -6.58
C SER A 55 4.82 4.29 -5.56
N VAL A 56 3.94 3.32 -5.78
CA VAL A 56 2.80 3.06 -4.88
C VAL A 56 3.21 2.54 -3.50
N ILE A 57 4.37 1.90 -3.36
CA ILE A 57 4.85 1.39 -2.06
C ILE A 57 5.54 2.47 -1.23
N GLU A 58 5.86 3.62 -1.81
CA GLU A 58 6.47 4.76 -1.12
C GLU A 58 5.50 5.45 -0.15
N HIS A 59 4.21 5.13 -0.23
CA HIS A 59 3.18 5.62 0.69
C HIS A 59 3.25 4.95 2.09
N ALA A 60 4.01 3.86 2.24
CA ALA A 60 4.22 3.19 3.52
C ALA A 60 5.63 3.48 4.08
N SER A 61 5.72 3.59 5.40
CA SER A 61 6.98 3.88 6.11
C SER A 61 7.15 2.96 7.32
N PHE A 62 8.41 2.62 7.60
CA PHE A 62 8.82 1.73 8.70
C PHE A 62 10.10 2.30 9.32
N THR A 63 10.13 2.44 10.65
CA THR A 63 11.25 3.02 11.38
C THR A 63 11.87 1.98 12.30
N PHE A 64 13.19 1.82 12.24
CA PHE A 64 13.94 0.85 13.03
C PHE A 64 15.00 1.55 13.89
N SER A 65 15.39 0.91 15.00
CA SER A 65 16.57 1.24 15.81
C SER A 65 17.44 0.02 16.04
#